data_AF-A0A7V4EB21-F1
#
_entry.id   AF-A0A7V4EB21-F1
#
_cell.length_a   1.000
_cell.length_b   1.000
_cell.length_c   1.000
_cell.angle_alpha   90.00
_cell.angle_beta   90.00
_cell.angle_gamma   90.00
#
_symmetry.space_group_name_H-M   'P 1'
#
loop_
_entity.id
_entity.type
_entity.pdbx_description
1 polymer ?
#
loop_
_entity_poly.entity_id
_entity_poly.type
_entity_poly.pdbx_seq_one_letter_code
_entity_poly.pdbx_strand_id
1 'polypeptide(L)'
;MKKLNLKLTFWRGVFLLITIFGILGTIIRFTKGLGAVTNLSDDFPWGLWIGFDVLCGVALAAGGFTITAIVYIFNLKKYEELVRPAVLTAFLGYLFVILALLFDLGRPWNIWHPIIMWNPHSVMFEVGWCVMLYTAVLAGEFSIVVFEKFRLTRLYKIMKSIVIFLVILGVVFSTLHQSSLGSLFLIVPEKLYPLWYTPLLPFFFFLTAVGVGLSIVVVESYLSHRAFGKGLNIEILFDLVKFSIFI
;
A
#
# COMPACT_ATOMS: atom_id res chain seq x y z
N MET A 1 -33.03 14.60 -4.66
CA MET A 1 -32.60 13.19 -4.44
C MET A 1 -32.87 12.40 -5.71
N LYS A 2 -31.83 11.97 -6.46
CA LYS A 2 -32.01 11.08 -7.62
C LYS A 2 -32.55 9.74 -7.11
N LYS A 3 -33.73 9.31 -7.56
CA LYS A 3 -34.24 7.94 -7.31
C LYS A 3 -33.17 6.97 -7.85
N LEU A 4 -32.57 6.15 -6.98
CA LEU A 4 -31.71 5.06 -7.40
C LEU A 4 -32.59 4.10 -8.23
N ASN A 5 -32.42 4.11 -9.54
CA ASN A 5 -33.05 3.14 -10.42
C ASN A 5 -32.43 1.77 -10.12
N LEU A 6 -33.10 0.96 -9.29
CA LEU A 6 -32.75 -0.41 -8.90
C LEU A 6 -33.03 -1.44 -10.02
N LYS A 7 -32.79 -1.09 -11.29
CA LYS A 7 -32.82 -2.09 -12.36
C LYS A 7 -31.59 -2.99 -12.22
N LEU A 8 -31.83 -4.30 -12.12
CA LEU A 8 -30.76 -5.31 -12.09
C LEU A 8 -30.14 -5.37 -13.49
N THR A 9 -28.96 -4.79 -13.66
CA THR A 9 -28.14 -4.98 -14.85
C THR A 9 -27.23 -6.19 -14.64
N PHE A 10 -26.74 -6.82 -15.71
CA PHE A 10 -25.81 -7.97 -15.63
C PHE A 10 -24.65 -7.69 -14.65
N TRP A 11 -23.98 -6.56 -14.80
CA TRP A 11 -22.89 -6.15 -13.93
C TRP A 11 -23.31 -5.95 -12.48
N ARG A 12 -24.49 -5.38 -12.21
CA ARG A 12 -25.02 -5.27 -10.85
C ARG A 12 -25.31 -6.63 -10.24
N GLY A 13 -25.81 -7.58 -11.02
CA GLY A 13 -25.99 -8.96 -10.59
C GLY A 13 -24.67 -9.63 -10.21
N VAL A 14 -23.65 -9.48 -11.05
CA VAL A 14 -22.28 -9.99 -10.77
C VAL A 14 -21.71 -9.36 -9.49
N PHE A 15 -21.78 -8.03 -9.34
CA PHE A 15 -21.31 -7.35 -8.13
C PHE A 15 -22.05 -7.80 -6.87
N LEU A 16 -23.36 -7.99 -6.96
CA LEU A 16 -24.18 -8.46 -5.86
C LEU A 16 -23.80 -9.90 -5.46
N LEU A 17 -23.56 -10.78 -6.43
CA LEU A 17 -23.06 -12.14 -6.18
C LEU A 17 -21.69 -12.10 -5.49
N ILE A 18 -20.72 -11.35 -6.02
CA ILE A 18 -19.39 -11.21 -5.41
C ILE A 18 -19.50 -10.70 -3.97
N THR A 19 -20.38 -9.72 -3.74
CA THR A 19 -20.60 -9.15 -2.39
C THR A 19 -21.21 -10.19 -1.45
N ILE A 20 -22.20 -10.97 -1.90
CA ILE A 20 -22.78 -12.05 -1.10
C ILE A 20 -21.71 -13.10 -0.75
N PHE A 21 -20.92 -13.56 -1.71
CA PHE A 21 -19.84 -14.51 -1.45
C PHE A 21 -18.79 -13.92 -0.49
N GLY A 22 -18.44 -12.64 -0.63
CA GLY A 22 -17.53 -11.94 0.27
C GLY A 22 -18.08 -11.84 1.71
N ILE A 23 -19.36 -11.53 1.87
CA ILE A 23 -20.02 -11.48 3.19
C ILE A 23 -20.07 -12.88 3.82
N LEU A 24 -20.45 -13.91 3.05
CA LEU A 24 -20.47 -15.28 3.53
C LEU A 24 -19.06 -15.74 3.95
N GLY A 25 -18.05 -15.46 3.12
CA GLY A 25 -16.65 -15.73 3.45
C GLY A 25 -16.19 -15.01 4.72
N THR A 26 -16.58 -13.75 4.89
CA THR A 26 -16.30 -12.96 6.10
C THR A 26 -16.92 -13.62 7.34
N ILE A 27 -18.20 -13.97 7.29
CA ILE A 27 -18.89 -14.62 8.41
C ILE A 27 -18.21 -15.94 8.76
N ILE A 28 -17.91 -16.79 7.77
CA ILE A 28 -17.24 -18.07 7.99
C ILE A 28 -15.85 -17.86 8.59
N ARG A 29 -15.08 -16.89 8.09
CA ARG A 29 -13.76 -16.56 8.64
C ARG A 29 -13.89 -16.21 10.13
N PHE A 30 -14.73 -15.24 10.48
CA PHE A 30 -14.79 -14.73 11.86
C PHE A 30 -15.45 -15.71 12.84
N THR A 31 -16.23 -16.69 12.36
CA THR A 31 -16.90 -17.69 13.21
C THR A 31 -16.16 -19.02 13.29
N LYS A 32 -15.59 -19.51 12.19
CA LYS A 32 -14.91 -20.82 12.09
C LYS A 32 -13.38 -20.72 12.03
N GLY A 33 -12.82 -19.51 12.01
CA GLY A 33 -11.38 -19.28 11.98
C GLY A 33 -10.77 -19.36 10.57
N LEU A 34 -9.45 -19.24 10.50
CA LEU A 34 -8.70 -19.22 9.24
C LEU A 34 -8.79 -20.54 8.48
N GLY A 35 -8.61 -21.68 9.16
CA GLY A 35 -8.57 -23.01 8.52
C GLY A 35 -9.84 -23.37 7.73
N ALA A 36 -11.00 -22.78 8.07
CA ALA A 36 -12.26 -23.01 7.35
C ALA A 36 -12.35 -22.26 6.01
N VAL A 37 -11.50 -21.26 5.77
CA VAL A 37 -11.60 -20.34 4.61
C VAL A 37 -10.34 -20.33 3.78
N THR A 38 -9.17 -20.52 4.39
CA THR A 38 -7.90 -20.16 3.74
C THR A 38 -7.14 -21.33 3.13
N ASN A 39 -7.51 -22.58 3.44
CA ASN A 39 -6.82 -23.81 3.01
C ASN A 39 -5.29 -23.75 3.24
N LEU A 40 -4.87 -23.05 4.30
CA LEU A 40 -3.48 -22.95 4.72
C LEU A 40 -3.05 -24.23 5.45
N SER A 41 -1.77 -24.55 5.38
CA SER A 41 -1.15 -25.67 6.10
C SER A 41 0.04 -25.17 6.93
N ASP A 42 0.52 -25.99 7.86
CA ASP A 42 1.73 -25.69 8.63
C ASP A 42 2.98 -25.57 7.73
N ASP A 43 2.92 -26.18 6.54
CA ASP A 43 3.95 -26.03 5.51
C ASP A 43 3.91 -24.64 4.87
N PHE A 44 2.71 -24.14 4.55
CA PHE A 44 2.47 -22.85 3.89
C PHE A 44 1.49 -21.98 4.69
N PRO A 45 1.95 -21.33 5.77
CA PRO A 45 1.08 -20.62 6.71
C PRO A 45 0.57 -19.28 6.19
N TRP A 46 1.16 -18.74 5.12
CA TRP A 46 0.76 -17.46 4.50
C TRP A 46 0.06 -17.65 3.16
N GLY A 47 0.51 -18.64 2.38
CA GLY A 47 -0.08 -19.02 1.10
C GLY A 47 -0.33 -17.82 0.18
N LEU A 48 -1.43 -17.88 -0.56
CA LEU A 48 -1.86 -16.81 -1.46
C LEU A 48 -2.48 -15.61 -0.75
N TRP A 49 -2.84 -15.73 0.53
CA TRP A 49 -3.47 -14.64 1.28
C TRP A 49 -2.46 -13.51 1.43
N ILE A 50 -1.54 -13.63 2.38
CA ILE A 50 -0.49 -12.61 2.63
C ILE A 50 0.39 -12.38 1.40
N GLY A 51 0.64 -13.41 0.58
CA GLY A 51 1.45 -13.28 -0.64
C GLY A 51 0.85 -12.31 -1.66
N PHE A 52 -0.46 -12.35 -1.88
CA PHE A 52 -1.12 -11.50 -2.88
C PHE A 52 -1.64 -10.19 -2.27
N ASP A 53 -2.33 -10.24 -1.13
CA ASP A 53 -2.97 -9.04 -0.58
C ASP A 53 -1.98 -8.09 0.12
N VAL A 54 -1.05 -8.61 0.91
CA VAL A 54 -0.05 -7.81 1.63
C VAL A 54 1.15 -7.58 0.73
N LEU A 55 1.88 -8.61 0.30
CA LEU A 55 3.18 -8.39 -0.39
C LEU A 55 2.99 -7.65 -1.71
N CYS A 56 2.09 -8.11 -2.59
CA CYS A 56 1.83 -7.39 -3.84
C CYS A 56 1.05 -6.09 -3.62
N GLY A 57 0.06 -6.07 -2.73
CA GLY A 57 -0.73 -4.86 -2.45
C GLY A 57 0.10 -3.71 -1.88
N VAL A 58 1.01 -4.00 -0.95
CA VAL A 58 1.98 -3.04 -0.42
C VAL A 58 2.93 -2.53 -1.50
N ALA A 59 3.43 -3.41 -2.37
CA ALA A 59 4.29 -3.01 -3.47
C ALA A 59 3.56 -2.08 -4.46
N LEU A 60 2.26 -2.30 -4.71
CA LEU A 60 1.43 -1.38 -5.49
C LEU A 60 1.20 -0.03 -4.78
N ALA A 61 1.27 0.03 -3.46
CA ALA A 61 1.18 1.29 -2.72
C ALA A 61 2.51 2.08 -2.70
N ALA A 62 3.62 1.51 -3.20
CA ALA A 62 4.95 2.11 -3.17
C ALA A 62 5.11 3.38 -4.04
N GLY A 63 4.17 3.65 -4.94
CA GLY A 63 4.19 4.82 -5.81
C GLY A 63 4.22 6.15 -5.03
N GLY A 64 3.55 6.20 -3.88
CA GLY A 64 3.47 7.40 -3.04
C GLY A 64 4.84 7.90 -2.58
N PHE A 65 5.58 7.09 -1.80
CA PHE A 65 6.91 7.50 -1.32
C PHE A 65 7.92 7.66 -2.46
N THR A 66 7.80 6.86 -3.52
CA THR A 66 8.76 6.90 -4.63
C THR A 66 8.66 8.23 -5.36
N ILE A 67 7.45 8.67 -5.70
CA ILE A 67 7.22 9.96 -6.38
C ILE A 67 7.53 11.13 -5.44
N THR A 68 7.16 11.06 -4.16
CA THR A 68 7.48 12.14 -3.22
C THR A 68 8.99 12.25 -2.99
N ALA A 69 9.73 11.13 -2.92
CA ALA A 69 11.19 11.15 -2.87
C ALA A 69 11.80 11.81 -4.12
N ILE A 70 11.36 11.39 -5.31
CA ILE A 70 11.82 11.95 -6.59
C ILE A 70 11.61 13.47 -6.65
N VAL A 71 10.45 13.95 -6.21
CA VAL A 71 10.10 15.38 -6.31
C VAL A 71 10.75 16.21 -5.21
N TYR A 72 10.66 15.79 -3.95
CA TYR A 72 11.07 16.63 -2.82
C TYR A 72 12.52 16.39 -2.36
N ILE A 73 13.03 15.16 -2.47
CA ILE A 73 14.42 14.84 -2.07
C ILE A 73 15.36 15.06 -3.25
N PHE A 74 15.07 14.44 -4.39
CA PHE A 74 15.88 14.59 -5.60
C PHE A 74 15.58 15.88 -6.38
N ASN A 75 14.62 16.69 -5.91
CA ASN A 75 14.27 18.01 -6.46
C ASN A 75 13.87 17.99 -7.95
N LEU A 76 13.31 16.87 -8.43
CA LEU A 76 12.86 16.70 -9.82
C LEU A 76 11.44 17.22 -9.99
N LYS A 77 11.31 18.56 -10.05
CA LYS A 77 10.01 19.27 -10.14
C LYS A 77 9.12 18.87 -11.31
N LYS A 78 9.70 18.28 -12.37
CA LYS A 78 8.91 17.78 -13.50
C LYS A 78 7.84 16.77 -13.09
N TYR A 79 8.03 16.02 -11.99
CA TYR A 79 7.06 15.03 -11.51
C TYR A 79 6.07 15.58 -10.46
N GLU A 80 6.08 16.88 -10.16
CA GLU A 80 5.26 17.48 -9.08
C GLU A 80 3.75 17.22 -9.29
N GLU A 81 3.29 17.17 -10.53
CA GLU A 81 1.89 16.89 -10.89
C GLU A 81 1.44 15.49 -10.47
N LEU A 82 2.38 14.54 -10.32
CA LEU A 82 2.09 13.14 -9.95
C LEU A 82 2.06 12.92 -8.44
N VAL A 83 2.54 13.87 -7.63
CA VAL A 83 2.61 13.71 -6.16
C VAL A 83 1.23 13.48 -5.57
N ARG A 84 0.27 14.37 -5.87
CA ARG A 84 -1.07 14.31 -5.29
C ARG A 84 -1.81 12.99 -5.60
N PRO A 85 -1.88 12.51 -6.86
CA PRO A 85 -2.50 11.22 -7.14
C PRO A 85 -1.72 10.06 -6.52
N ALA A 86 -0.39 10.04 -6.58
CA ALA A 86 0.42 8.95 -6.02
C ALA A 86 0.26 8.82 -4.50
N VAL A 87 0.24 9.92 -3.75
CA VAL A 87 0.02 9.93 -2.30
C VAL A 87 -1.39 9.44 -1.95
N LEU A 88 -2.40 9.85 -2.71
CA LEU A 88 -3.78 9.38 -2.51
C LEU A 88 -3.88 7.87 -2.72
N THR A 89 -3.31 7.35 -3.81
CA THR A 89 -3.26 5.92 -4.09
C THR A 89 -2.56 5.17 -2.99
N ALA A 90 -1.37 5.62 -2.59
CA ALA A 90 -0.60 4.97 -1.52
C ALA A 90 -1.39 4.95 -0.20
N PHE A 91 -2.05 6.06 0.15
CA PHE A 91 -2.88 6.13 1.35
C PHE A 91 -4.06 5.15 1.30
N LEU A 92 -4.79 5.08 0.19
CA LEU A 92 -5.87 4.13 0.01
C LEU A 92 -5.37 2.68 0.01
N GLY A 93 -4.24 2.42 -0.66
CA GLY A 93 -3.59 1.11 -0.69
C GLY A 93 -3.23 0.62 0.72
N TYR A 94 -2.60 1.46 1.54
CA TYR A 94 -2.30 1.12 2.93
C TYR A 94 -3.55 0.89 3.78
N LEU A 95 -4.63 1.66 3.57
CA LEU A 95 -5.90 1.37 4.24
C LEU A 95 -6.47 0.01 3.83
N PHE A 96 -6.40 -0.36 2.55
CA PHE A 96 -6.82 -1.69 2.09
C PHE A 96 -5.96 -2.81 2.66
N VAL A 97 -4.64 -2.62 2.75
CA VAL A 97 -3.72 -3.57 3.39
C VAL A 97 -4.06 -3.74 4.87
N ILE A 98 -4.32 -2.65 5.60
CA ILE A 98 -4.74 -2.73 7.01
C ILE A 98 -6.06 -3.50 7.14
N LEU A 99 -7.02 -3.27 6.25
CA LEU A 99 -8.26 -4.03 6.23
C LEU A 99 -8.00 -5.51 5.94
N ALA A 100 -7.17 -5.85 4.96
CA ALA A 100 -6.78 -7.24 4.65
C ALA A 100 -6.12 -7.93 5.84
N LEU A 101 -5.19 -7.24 6.53
CA LEU A 101 -4.53 -7.76 7.73
C LEU A 101 -5.52 -8.14 8.85
N LEU A 102 -6.66 -7.44 8.97
CA LEU A 102 -7.71 -7.83 9.94
C LEU A 102 -8.34 -9.19 9.60
N PHE A 103 -8.33 -9.60 8.33
CA PHE A 103 -8.78 -10.94 7.91
C PHE A 103 -7.68 -11.98 8.09
N ASP A 104 -6.41 -11.61 7.86
CA ASP A 104 -5.28 -12.54 7.94
C ASP A 104 -4.89 -12.88 9.38
N LEU A 105 -5.03 -11.92 10.30
CA LEU A 105 -4.65 -12.10 11.70
C LEU A 105 -5.61 -13.05 12.42
N GLY A 106 -5.14 -14.22 12.85
CA GLY A 106 -5.98 -15.18 13.60
C GLY A 106 -6.74 -14.56 14.79
N ARG A 107 -6.16 -13.56 15.45
CA ARG A 107 -6.79 -12.75 16.52
C ARG A 107 -6.73 -11.25 16.18
N PRO A 108 -7.64 -10.73 15.35
CA PRO A 108 -7.53 -9.37 14.84
C PRO A 108 -7.77 -8.30 15.91
N TRP A 109 -8.49 -8.62 16.99
CA TRP A 109 -8.65 -7.71 18.14
C TRP A 109 -7.34 -7.41 18.88
N ASN A 110 -6.26 -8.16 18.62
CA ASN A 110 -4.94 -7.93 19.20
C ASN A 110 -4.02 -7.05 18.31
N ILE A 111 -4.51 -6.51 17.20
CA ILE A 111 -3.68 -5.71 16.27
C ILE A 111 -3.05 -4.46 16.93
N TRP A 112 -3.60 -3.98 18.03
CA TRP A 112 -3.06 -2.84 18.79
C TRP A 112 -1.86 -3.21 19.68
N HIS A 113 -1.60 -4.50 19.94
CA HIS A 113 -0.57 -4.92 20.90
C HIS A 113 0.83 -4.38 20.56
N PRO A 114 1.30 -4.35 19.30
CA PRO A 114 2.61 -3.80 18.95
C PRO A 114 2.80 -2.34 19.36
N ILE A 115 1.73 -1.56 19.59
CA ILE A 115 1.80 -0.16 20.02
C ILE A 115 2.33 -0.05 21.46
N ILE A 116 1.98 -1.01 22.32
CA ILE A 116 2.26 -0.97 23.77
C ILE A 116 3.25 -2.07 24.19
N MET A 117 3.12 -3.27 23.63
CA MET A 117 3.95 -4.44 23.95
C MET A 117 5.09 -4.56 22.95
N TRP A 118 6.20 -3.90 23.25
CA TRP A 118 7.31 -3.78 22.31
C TRP A 118 8.16 -5.05 22.27
N ASN A 119 8.52 -5.48 21.06
CA ASN A 119 9.48 -6.58 20.86
C ASN A 119 10.46 -6.23 19.72
N PRO A 120 11.52 -5.44 19.99
CA PRO A 120 12.44 -4.95 18.96
C PRO A 120 13.29 -6.05 18.32
N HIS A 121 13.31 -7.26 18.86
CA HIS A 121 14.03 -8.40 18.26
C HIS A 121 13.23 -9.10 17.16
N SER A 122 11.94 -8.77 16.98
CA SER A 122 11.09 -9.37 15.97
C SER A 122 11.00 -8.51 14.72
N VAL A 123 11.30 -9.09 13.57
CA VAL A 123 11.10 -8.44 12.27
C VAL A 123 9.62 -8.09 12.04
N MET A 124 8.71 -8.94 12.52
CA MET A 124 7.27 -8.70 12.39
C MET A 124 6.83 -7.47 13.21
N PHE A 125 7.48 -7.21 14.35
CA PHE A 125 7.23 -6.01 15.15
C PHE A 125 7.66 -4.75 14.39
N GLU A 126 8.85 -4.78 13.77
CA GLU A 126 9.34 -3.68 12.94
C GLU A 126 8.40 -3.40 11.76
N VAL A 127 7.96 -4.44 11.05
CA VAL A 127 7.01 -4.31 9.94
C VAL A 127 5.70 -3.66 10.40
N GLY A 128 5.12 -4.11 11.52
CA GLY A 128 3.89 -3.53 12.07
C GLY A 128 4.04 -2.05 12.44
N TRP A 129 5.17 -1.67 13.04
CA TRP A 129 5.47 -0.27 13.35
C TRP A 129 5.66 0.59 12.10
N CYS A 130 6.37 0.07 11.09
CA CYS A 130 6.57 0.80 9.85
C CYS A 130 5.25 1.01 9.11
N VAL A 131 4.37 0.01 9.04
CA VAL A 131 3.02 0.16 8.46
C VAL A 131 2.23 1.24 9.19
N MET A 132 2.21 1.20 10.51
CA MET A 132 1.47 2.18 11.33
C MET A 132 2.00 3.60 11.15
N LEU A 133 3.31 3.80 11.31
CA LEU A 133 3.94 5.12 11.20
C LEU A 133 3.87 5.67 9.79
N TYR A 134 4.10 4.84 8.76
CA TYR A 134 4.01 5.27 7.38
C TYR A 134 2.56 5.62 6.99
N THR A 135 1.57 4.87 7.47
CA THR A 135 0.15 5.23 7.28
C THR A 135 -0.17 6.59 7.91
N ALA A 136 0.40 6.89 9.09
CA ALA A 136 0.24 8.20 9.73
C ALA A 136 0.91 9.33 8.93
N VAL A 137 2.09 9.07 8.34
CA VAL A 137 2.77 10.01 7.44
C VAL A 137 1.92 10.28 6.19
N LEU A 138 1.41 9.22 5.53
CA LEU A 138 0.53 9.34 4.36
C LEU A 138 -0.75 10.11 4.70
N ALA A 139 -1.35 9.87 5.87
CA ALA A 139 -2.50 10.64 6.34
C ALA A 139 -2.13 12.13 6.51
N GLY A 140 -0.93 12.42 7.04
CA GLY A 140 -0.37 13.75 7.14
C GLY A 140 -0.21 14.43 5.78
N GLU A 141 0.42 13.77 4.81
CA GLU A 141 0.58 14.31 3.45
C GLU A 141 -0.77 14.53 2.76
N PHE A 142 -1.69 13.57 2.87
CA PHE A 142 -3.04 13.68 2.31
C PHE A 142 -3.87 14.78 2.97
N SER A 143 -3.65 15.08 4.25
CA SER A 143 -4.39 16.12 4.97
C SER A 143 -4.24 17.52 4.35
N ILE A 144 -3.14 17.79 3.61
CA ILE A 144 -2.95 19.06 2.89
C ILE A 144 -4.08 19.26 1.86
N VAL A 145 -4.43 18.21 1.12
CA VAL A 145 -5.51 18.23 0.12
C VAL A 145 -6.86 18.43 0.80
N VAL A 146 -7.06 17.80 1.96
CA VAL A 146 -8.27 17.95 2.77
C VAL A 146 -8.42 19.39 3.28
N PHE A 147 -7.37 19.97 3.87
CA PHE A 147 -7.38 21.33 4.39
C PHE A 147 -7.51 22.39 3.30
N GLU A 148 -6.92 22.16 2.12
CA GLU A 148 -7.12 22.98 0.93
C GLU A 148 -8.60 22.99 0.51
N LYS A 149 -9.24 21.81 0.44
CA LYS A 149 -10.66 21.66 0.08
C LYS A 149 -11.60 22.36 1.06
N PHE A 150 -11.33 22.27 2.36
CA PHE A 150 -12.14 22.93 3.41
C PHE A 150 -11.74 24.39 3.67
N ARG A 151 -10.80 24.96 2.89
CA ARG A 151 -10.31 26.34 3.03
C ARG A 151 -9.77 26.68 4.43
N LEU A 152 -9.21 25.70 5.13
CA LEU A 152 -8.62 25.86 6.46
C LEU A 152 -7.18 26.40 6.34
N THR A 153 -7.08 27.70 6.04
CA THR A 153 -5.81 28.36 5.65
C THR A 153 -4.70 28.24 6.70
N ARG A 154 -5.02 28.25 7.99
CA ARG A 154 -4.03 28.09 9.08
C ARG A 154 -3.39 26.70 9.07
N LEU A 155 -4.23 25.66 9.09
CA LEU A 155 -3.76 24.26 9.10
C LEU A 155 -3.04 23.91 7.80
N TYR A 156 -3.55 24.40 6.66
CA TYR A 156 -2.87 24.23 5.37
C TYR A 156 -1.44 24.77 5.39
N LYS A 157 -1.22 25.99 5.92
CA LYS A 157 0.12 26.59 6.02
C LYS A 157 1.05 25.78 6.94
N ILE A 158 0.54 25.32 8.08
CA ILE A 158 1.30 24.49 9.02
C ILE A 158 1.73 23.19 8.34
N MET A 159 0.78 22.46 7.74
CA MET A 159 1.07 21.20 7.07
C MET A 159 2.03 21.37 5.90
N LYS A 160 1.87 22.44 5.09
CA LYS A 160 2.84 22.75 4.02
C LYS A 160 4.24 23.03 4.55
N SER A 161 4.36 23.65 5.72
CA SER A 161 5.66 23.94 6.33
C SER A 161 6.39 22.68 6.78
N ILE A 162 5.65 21.64 7.18
CA ILE A 162 6.23 20.38 7.67
C ILE A 162 6.26 19.27 6.60
N VAL A 163 5.78 19.53 5.38
CA VAL A 163 5.65 18.49 4.35
C VAL A 163 6.98 17.82 4.00
N ILE A 164 8.08 18.59 3.95
CA ILE A 164 9.41 18.03 3.66
C ILE A 164 9.83 17.06 4.77
N PHE A 165 9.55 17.40 6.03
CA PHE A 165 9.83 16.51 7.16
C PHE A 165 8.99 15.24 7.09
N LEU A 166 7.70 15.35 6.75
CA LEU A 166 6.83 14.19 6.53
C LEU A 166 7.35 13.29 5.41
N VAL A 167 7.78 13.87 4.28
CA VAL A 167 8.33 13.10 3.15
C VAL A 167 9.60 12.36 3.55
N ILE A 168 10.51 13.00 4.28
CA ILE A 168 11.73 12.35 4.78
C ILE A 168 11.37 11.16 5.68
N LEU A 169 10.45 11.34 6.64
CA LEU A 169 9.97 10.24 7.48
C LEU A 169 9.30 9.15 6.64
N GLY A 170 8.50 9.52 5.65
CA GLY A 170 7.82 8.60 4.75
C GLY A 170 8.79 7.72 3.98
N VAL A 171 9.86 8.31 3.44
CA VAL A 171 10.91 7.57 2.73
C VAL A 171 11.68 6.65 3.67
N VAL A 172 12.02 7.11 4.88
CA VAL A 172 12.70 6.28 5.89
C VAL A 172 11.84 5.08 6.28
N PHE A 173 10.60 5.30 6.70
CA PHE A 173 9.72 4.23 7.13
C PHE A 173 9.33 3.29 5.98
N SER A 174 9.17 3.80 4.76
CA SER A 174 8.90 2.94 3.61
C SER A 174 10.12 2.08 3.24
N THR A 175 11.32 2.64 3.28
CA THR A 175 12.55 1.88 3.02
C THR A 175 12.72 0.77 4.05
N LEU A 176 12.54 1.08 5.34
CA LEU A 176 12.56 0.09 6.41
C LEU A 176 11.47 -0.97 6.19
N HIS A 177 10.24 -0.56 5.93
CA HIS A 177 9.12 -1.48 5.71
C HIS A 177 9.38 -2.50 4.60
N GLN A 178 9.73 -2.03 3.40
CA GLN A 178 9.93 -2.91 2.24
C GLN A 178 11.14 -3.84 2.46
N SER A 179 12.20 -3.32 3.07
CA SER A 179 13.39 -4.11 3.41
C SER A 179 13.07 -5.18 4.47
N SER A 180 12.36 -4.82 5.55
CA SER A 180 11.99 -5.74 6.63
C SER A 180 11.00 -6.82 6.16
N LEU A 181 10.13 -6.52 5.18
CA LEU A 181 9.32 -7.55 4.52
C LEU A 181 10.19 -8.61 3.84
N GLY A 182 11.28 -8.23 3.18
CA GLY A 182 12.27 -9.17 2.65
C GLY A 182 13.03 -9.92 3.74
N SER A 183 13.34 -9.26 4.86
CA SER A 183 14.01 -9.89 6.02
C SER A 183 13.17 -10.98 6.69
N LEU A 184 11.84 -10.94 6.60
CA LEU A 184 10.96 -12.00 7.11
C LEU A 184 11.31 -13.36 6.50
N PHE A 185 11.82 -13.38 5.28
CA PHE A 185 12.18 -14.60 4.57
C PHE A 185 13.58 -15.13 4.96
N LEU A 186 14.45 -14.27 5.50
CA LEU A 186 15.77 -14.67 5.97
C LEU A 186 15.72 -15.53 7.24
N ILE A 187 14.67 -15.34 8.06
CA ILE A 187 14.49 -16.09 9.32
C ILE A 187 13.80 -17.44 9.12
N VAL A 188 13.30 -17.74 7.92
CA VAL A 188 12.62 -19.01 7.57
C VAL A 188 13.19 -19.64 6.29
N PRO A 189 14.51 -19.94 6.24
CA PRO A 189 15.17 -20.43 5.02
C PRO A 189 14.54 -21.72 4.48
N GLU A 190 14.06 -22.60 5.36
CA GLU A 190 13.44 -23.88 4.98
C GLU A 190 12.06 -23.73 4.32
N LYS A 191 11.44 -22.54 4.43
CA LYS A 191 10.14 -22.24 3.81
C LYS A 191 10.28 -21.61 2.42
N LEU A 192 11.50 -21.34 1.98
CA LEU A 192 11.79 -20.84 0.65
C LEU A 192 12.46 -21.90 -0.20
N TYR A 193 12.16 -21.87 -1.50
CA TYR A 193 12.89 -22.68 -2.45
C TYR A 193 14.36 -22.20 -2.51
N PRO A 194 15.35 -23.11 -2.54
CA PRO A 194 16.77 -22.73 -2.45
C PRO A 194 17.24 -21.71 -3.50
N LEU A 195 16.65 -21.71 -4.71
CA LEU A 195 17.01 -20.71 -5.75
C LEU A 195 16.47 -19.31 -5.47
N TRP A 196 15.51 -19.16 -4.55
CA TRP A 196 14.92 -17.87 -4.19
C TRP A 196 15.54 -17.30 -2.90
N TYR A 197 16.25 -18.14 -2.15
CA TYR A 197 16.91 -17.71 -0.92
C TYR A 197 18.23 -17.00 -1.21
N THR A 198 18.37 -15.78 -0.70
CA THR A 198 19.61 -15.01 -0.77
C THR A 198 19.64 -13.98 0.35
N PRO A 199 20.80 -13.71 0.98
CA PRO A 199 20.92 -12.65 1.99
C PRO A 199 20.52 -11.25 1.48
N LEU A 200 20.45 -11.07 0.16
CA LEU A 200 20.06 -9.81 -0.50
C LEU A 200 18.54 -9.62 -0.64
N LEU A 201 17.71 -10.54 -0.12
CA LEU A 201 16.24 -10.43 -0.19
C LEU A 201 15.69 -9.07 0.29
N PRO A 202 16.14 -8.47 1.41
CA PRO A 202 15.66 -7.15 1.84
C PRO A 202 15.86 -6.07 0.78
N PHE A 203 17.02 -6.11 0.10
CA PHE A 203 17.34 -5.17 -0.97
C PHE A 203 16.49 -5.40 -2.22
N PHE A 204 16.28 -6.66 -2.61
CA PHE A 204 15.43 -6.99 -3.76
C PHE A 204 13.96 -6.62 -3.55
N PHE A 205 13.42 -6.83 -2.34
CA PHE A 205 12.07 -6.38 -2.01
C PHE A 205 11.93 -4.86 -2.11
N PHE A 206 12.91 -4.11 -1.62
CA PHE A 206 12.92 -2.66 -1.75
C PHE A 206 12.98 -2.20 -3.22
N LEU A 207 13.93 -2.72 -4.01
CA LEU A 207 14.06 -2.34 -5.42
C LEU A 207 12.79 -2.67 -6.22
N THR A 208 12.27 -3.89 -6.06
CA THR A 208 11.06 -4.31 -6.77
C THR A 208 9.84 -3.46 -6.37
N ALA A 209 9.72 -3.08 -5.09
CA ALA A 209 8.68 -2.15 -4.66
C ALA A 209 8.81 -0.78 -5.34
N VAL A 210 10.01 -0.23 -5.52
CA VAL A 210 10.21 1.03 -6.26
C VAL A 210 9.82 0.85 -7.73
N GLY A 211 10.24 -0.21 -8.40
CA GLY A 211 9.90 -0.48 -9.80
C GLY A 211 8.39 -0.64 -10.03
N VAL A 212 7.72 -1.42 -9.17
CA VAL A 212 6.25 -1.59 -9.18
C VAL A 212 5.54 -0.28 -8.85
N GLY A 213 6.04 0.47 -7.87
CA GLY A 213 5.52 1.77 -7.48
C GLY A 213 5.54 2.81 -8.59
N LEU A 214 6.59 2.83 -9.42
CA LEU A 214 6.62 3.68 -10.62
C LEU A 214 5.63 3.18 -11.68
N SER A 215 5.55 1.87 -11.88
CA SER A 215 4.69 1.24 -12.88
C SER A 215 3.21 1.52 -12.60
N ILE A 216 2.75 1.40 -11.36
CA ILE A 216 1.36 1.66 -11.00
C ILE A 216 0.99 3.14 -11.15
N VAL A 217 1.90 4.08 -10.82
CA VAL A 217 1.67 5.52 -11.04
C VAL A 217 1.44 5.82 -12.52
N VAL A 218 2.16 5.13 -13.42
CA VAL A 218 1.94 5.26 -14.87
C VAL A 218 0.56 4.76 -15.27
N VAL A 219 0.18 3.55 -14.81
CA VAL A 219 -1.13 2.96 -15.09
C VAL A 219 -2.26 3.85 -14.57
N GLU A 220 -2.17 4.34 -13.35
CA GLU A 220 -3.18 5.19 -12.74
C GLU A 220 -3.29 6.54 -13.43
N SER A 221 -2.16 7.15 -13.80
CA SER A 221 -2.15 8.41 -14.54
C SER A 221 -2.85 8.24 -15.89
N TYR A 222 -2.57 7.14 -16.59
CA TYR A 222 -3.23 6.81 -17.86
C TYR A 222 -4.74 6.56 -17.70
N LEU A 223 -5.16 5.77 -16.71
CA LEU A 223 -6.58 5.50 -16.44
C LEU A 223 -7.33 6.77 -16.02
N SER A 224 -6.71 7.61 -15.20
CA SER A 224 -7.24 8.90 -14.76
C SER A 224 -7.40 9.86 -15.95
N HIS A 225 -6.41 9.92 -16.84
CA HIS A 225 -6.52 10.68 -18.09
C HIS A 225 -7.70 10.22 -18.94
N ARG A 226 -7.83 8.90 -19.14
CA ARG A 226 -8.93 8.32 -19.93
C ARG A 226 -10.31 8.60 -19.31
N ALA A 227 -10.42 8.56 -17.98
CA ALA A 227 -11.69 8.74 -17.28
C ALA A 227 -12.12 10.21 -17.13
N PHE A 228 -11.17 11.12 -16.89
CA PHE A 228 -11.45 12.52 -16.54
C PHE A 228 -11.01 13.53 -17.59
N GLY A 229 -10.31 13.11 -18.66
CA GLY A 229 -9.88 13.96 -19.77
C GLY A 229 -8.88 15.06 -19.38
N LYS A 230 -8.22 14.95 -18.22
CA LYS A 230 -7.22 15.92 -17.77
C LYS A 230 -5.88 15.69 -18.48
N GLY A 231 -5.19 16.76 -18.86
CA GLY A 231 -3.91 16.69 -19.59
C GLY A 231 -2.90 15.75 -18.92
N LEU A 232 -2.47 14.75 -19.66
CA LEU A 232 -1.44 13.79 -19.26
C LEU A 232 -0.16 14.19 -19.98
N ASN A 233 0.89 14.51 -19.24
CA ASN A 233 2.19 14.70 -19.88
C ASN A 233 2.81 13.33 -20.17
N ILE A 234 2.67 12.90 -21.43
CA ILE A 234 3.14 11.60 -21.91
C ILE A 234 4.66 11.48 -21.78
N GLU A 235 5.41 12.57 -21.90
CA GLU A 235 6.87 12.57 -21.74
C GLU A 235 7.28 12.20 -20.32
N ILE A 236 6.57 12.75 -19.31
CA ILE A 236 6.79 12.43 -17.90
C ILE A 236 6.57 10.92 -17.66
N LEU A 237 5.53 10.34 -18.27
CA LEU A 237 5.24 8.92 -18.13
C LEU A 237 6.28 8.03 -18.81
N PHE A 238 6.73 8.39 -20.02
CA PHE A 238 7.79 7.65 -20.70
C PHE A 238 9.08 7.63 -19.89
N ASP A 239 9.43 8.75 -19.25
CA ASP A 239 10.59 8.81 -18.36
C ASP A 239 10.41 7.87 -17.16
N LEU A 240 9.25 7.87 -16.50
CA LEU A 240 8.98 6.95 -15.39
C LEU A 240 9.08 5.47 -15.80
N VAL A 241 8.56 5.12 -16.99
CA VAL A 241 8.65 3.75 -17.50
C VAL A 241 10.12 3.33 -17.69
N LYS A 242 10.96 4.21 -18.26
CA LYS A 242 12.40 3.91 -18.42
C LYS A 242 13.06 3.62 -17.08
N PHE A 243 12.78 4.42 -16.06
CA PHE A 243 13.29 4.18 -14.71
C PHE A 243 12.75 2.88 -14.11
N SER A 244 11.47 2.56 -14.31
CA SER A 244 10.87 1.33 -13.79
C SER A 244 11.46 0.04 -14.40
N ILE A 245 11.91 0.08 -15.65
CA ILE A 245 12.51 -1.06 -16.35
C ILE A 245 13.97 -1.27 -15.93
N PHE A 246 14.66 -0.19 -15.54
CA PHE A 246 16.07 -0.26 -15.17
C PHE A 246 16.29 -0.78 -13.74
N ILE A 247 15.26 -0.69 -12.90
CA ILE A 247 15.24 -1.19 -11.51
C ILE A 247 14.94 -2.68 -11.51
#